data_AF-A0A3M0WYL5-F1
#
_entry.id   AF-A0A3M0WYL5-F1
#
_cell.length_a   1.000
_cell.length_b   1.000
_cell.length_c   1.000
_cell.angle_alpha   90.00
_cell.angle_beta   90.00
_cell.angle_gamma   90.00
#
_symmetry.space_group_name_H-M   'P 1'
#
loop_
_entity.id
_entity.type
_entity.pdbx_description
1 polymer ?
#
loop_
_entity_poly.entity_id
_entity_poly.type
_entity_poly.pdbx_seq_one_letter_code
_entity_poly.pdbx_strand_id
1 'polypeptide(L)'
;KYTDSYIFHYGRYEIDVFHKLVDKYGAPDKIKNQFTDKMIDVLPVLRSSVIFPLPFYSLKDIAKFLGFSWRHHEASGLNSVLWYHDWIKNGDERIKRNIIDYNEDDVRATWYVMQWARQRK
;
A
#
# COMPACT_ATOMS: atom_id res chain seq x y z
N LYS A 1 -2.24 14.56 -14.96
CA LYS A 1 -0.89 14.46 -15.59
C LYS A 1 -0.33 13.03 -15.67
N TYR A 2 -1.05 11.97 -15.26
CA TYR A 2 -0.59 10.56 -15.36
C TYR A 2 -1.73 9.60 -15.72
N THR A 3 -2.56 9.96 -16.72
CA THR A 3 -3.74 9.16 -17.09
C THR A 3 -3.41 7.78 -17.65
N ASP A 4 -2.16 7.57 -18.09
CA ASP A 4 -1.70 6.34 -18.74
C ASP A 4 -0.80 5.46 -17.86
N SER A 5 -0.63 5.83 -16.60
CA SER A 5 0.20 5.05 -15.66
C SER A 5 -0.60 3.93 -14.99
N TYR A 6 0.07 2.81 -14.73
CA TYR A 6 -0.42 1.75 -13.86
C TYR A 6 -0.31 2.16 -12.38
N ILE A 7 -1.26 1.71 -11.58
CA ILE A 7 -1.33 1.94 -10.13
C ILE A 7 -1.00 0.61 -9.45
N PHE A 8 0.17 0.53 -8.82
CA PHE A 8 0.56 -0.67 -8.09
C PHE A 8 0.11 -0.56 -6.64
N HIS A 9 -0.53 -1.61 -6.14
CA HIS A 9 -0.94 -1.73 -4.75
C HIS A 9 -0.60 -3.12 -4.20
N TYR A 10 -0.77 -3.32 -2.90
CA TYR A 10 -0.43 -4.57 -2.24
C TYR A 10 -1.62 -5.14 -1.47
N GLY A 11 -2.26 -6.16 -2.06
CA GLY A 11 -3.45 -6.80 -1.52
C GLY A 11 -4.76 -6.11 -1.91
N ARG A 12 -5.88 -6.76 -1.57
CA ARG A 12 -7.23 -6.39 -2.02
C ARG A 12 -7.84 -5.15 -1.36
N TYR A 13 -7.29 -4.69 -0.23
CA TYR A 13 -7.92 -3.63 0.55
C TYR A 13 -8.16 -2.34 -0.26
N GLU A 14 -7.17 -1.90 -1.04
CA GLU A 14 -7.25 -0.66 -1.82
C GLU A 14 -8.39 -0.67 -2.86
N ILE A 15 -8.55 -1.79 -3.59
CA ILE A 15 -9.59 -1.90 -4.60
C ILE A 15 -10.99 -2.00 -3.97
N ASP A 16 -11.11 -2.69 -2.83
CA ASP A 16 -12.36 -2.79 -2.09
C ASP A 16 -12.80 -1.42 -1.53
N VAL A 17 -11.85 -0.64 -1.00
CA VAL A 17 -12.14 0.74 -0.52
C VAL A 17 -12.48 1.66 -1.69
N PHE A 18 -11.78 1.56 -2.81
CA PHE A 18 -12.10 2.34 -4.00
C PHE A 18 -13.54 2.10 -4.46
N HIS A 19 -13.98 0.84 -4.62
CA HIS A 19 -15.35 0.52 -5.00
C HIS A 19 -16.36 1.07 -3.99
N LYS A 20 -16.13 0.91 -2.68
CA LYS A 20 -17.00 1.47 -1.64
C LYS A 20 -17.15 2.99 -1.75
N LEU A 21 -16.07 3.70 -2.07
CA LEU A 21 -16.11 5.16 -2.23
C LEU A 21 -16.86 5.57 -3.49
N VAL A 22 -16.66 4.83 -4.59
CA VAL A 22 -17.39 5.03 -5.85
C VAL A 22 -18.88 4.79 -5.66
N ASP A 23 -19.27 3.72 -4.97
CA ASP A 23 -20.68 3.40 -4.71
C ASP A 23 -21.34 4.46 -3.82
N LYS A 24 -20.59 4.99 -2.85
CA LYS A 24 -21.10 5.97 -1.89
C LYS A 24 -21.23 7.38 -2.46
N TYR A 25 -20.24 7.83 -3.24
CA TYR A 25 -20.15 9.23 -3.66
C TYR A 25 -20.29 9.42 -5.19
N GLY A 26 -20.30 8.34 -5.96
CA GLY A 26 -20.25 8.38 -7.42
C GLY A 26 -18.84 8.69 -7.93
N ALA A 27 -18.57 8.27 -9.17
CA ALA A 27 -17.38 8.66 -9.92
C ALA A 27 -17.65 8.59 -11.43
N PRO A 28 -17.02 9.46 -12.25
CA PRO A 28 -17.12 9.36 -13.70
C PRO A 28 -16.65 7.98 -14.20
N ASP A 29 -17.32 7.42 -15.21
CA ASP A 29 -16.97 6.11 -15.78
C ASP A 29 -15.51 6.02 -16.22
N LYS A 30 -14.97 7.12 -16.75
CA LYS A 30 -13.55 7.22 -17.09
C LYS A 30 -12.62 6.93 -15.92
N ILE A 31 -12.95 7.42 -14.72
CA ILE A 31 -12.14 7.20 -13.51
C ILE A 31 -12.32 5.77 -13.00
N LYS A 32 -13.55 5.26 -13.00
CA LYS A 32 -13.84 3.86 -12.61
C LYS A 32 -13.04 2.89 -13.48
N ASN A 33 -13.17 3.01 -14.80
CA ASN A 33 -12.46 2.15 -15.76
C ASN A 33 -10.95 2.31 -15.62
N GLN A 34 -10.44 3.54 -15.43
CA GLN A 34 -9.00 3.75 -15.22
C GLN A 34 -8.48 2.99 -13.99
N PHE A 35 -9.17 3.02 -12.86
CA PHE A 35 -8.75 2.31 -11.65
C PHE A 35 -8.93 0.80 -11.81
N THR A 36 -10.05 0.34 -12.35
CA THR A 36 -10.29 -1.09 -12.57
C THR A 36 -9.29 -1.71 -13.55
N ASP A 37 -8.95 -1.03 -14.64
CA ASP A 37 -8.09 -1.58 -15.70
C ASP A 37 -6.59 -1.42 -15.41
N LYS A 38 -6.21 -0.42 -14.59
CA LYS A 38 -4.80 -0.05 -14.37
C LYS A 38 -4.28 -0.34 -12.97
N MET A 39 -5.13 -0.77 -12.04
CA MET A 39 -4.66 -1.24 -10.73
C MET A 39 -4.08 -2.65 -10.84
N ILE A 40 -2.84 -2.80 -10.38
CA ILE A 40 -2.13 -4.07 -10.37
C ILE A 40 -1.82 -4.44 -8.92
N ASP A 41 -2.40 -5.55 -8.46
CA ASP A 41 -2.05 -6.13 -7.17
C ASP A 41 -0.72 -6.88 -7.26
N VAL A 42 0.28 -6.40 -6.53
CA VAL A 42 1.63 -6.96 -6.51
C VAL A 42 1.68 -8.29 -5.73
N LEU A 43 0.82 -8.48 -4.73
CA LEU A 43 0.82 -9.66 -3.87
C LEU A 43 0.58 -10.99 -4.61
N PRO A 44 -0.48 -11.16 -5.43
CA PRO A 44 -0.71 -12.42 -6.14
C PRO A 44 0.39 -12.72 -7.15
N VAL A 45 0.94 -11.70 -7.82
CA VAL A 45 2.07 -11.85 -8.74
C VAL A 45 3.26 -12.44 -7.99
N LEU A 46 3.67 -11.84 -6.88
CA LEU A 46 4.79 -12.35 -6.07
C LEU A 46 4.56 -13.78 -5.57
N ARG A 47 3.37 -14.06 -5.02
CA ARG A 47 3.03 -15.40 -4.51
C ARG A 47 3.10 -16.48 -5.60
N SER A 48 2.78 -16.13 -6.84
CA SER A 48 2.83 -17.06 -7.97
C SER A 48 4.24 -17.23 -8.55
N SER A 49 5.13 -16.26 -8.33
CA SER A 49 6.45 -16.21 -8.98
C SER A 49 7.61 -16.61 -8.06
N VAL A 50 7.48 -16.41 -6.74
CA VAL A 50 8.59 -16.63 -5.81
C VAL A 50 8.10 -17.21 -4.49
N ILE A 51 8.79 -18.25 -4.01
CA ILE A 51 8.64 -18.77 -2.65
C ILE A 51 9.69 -18.11 -1.75
N PHE A 52 9.22 -17.33 -0.79
CA PHE A 52 10.00 -16.75 0.28
C PHE A 52 9.97 -17.65 1.52
N PRO A 53 11.07 -17.74 2.28
CA PRO A 53 11.13 -18.52 3.52
C PRO A 53 10.50 -17.73 4.68
N LEU A 54 9.26 -17.28 4.51
CA LEU A 54 8.51 -16.47 5.47
C LEU A 54 7.17 -17.13 5.79
N PRO A 55 6.70 -17.07 7.05
CA PRO A 55 5.40 -17.60 7.41
C PRO A 55 4.24 -16.79 6.79
N PHE A 56 4.49 -15.52 6.47
CA PHE A 56 3.49 -14.59 5.96
C PHE A 56 4.06 -13.77 4.80
N TYR A 57 3.16 -13.35 3.92
CA TYR A 57 3.43 -12.53 2.74
C TYR A 57 2.74 -11.16 2.87
N SER A 58 2.81 -10.54 4.04
CA SER A 58 2.43 -9.12 4.10
C SER A 58 3.49 -8.29 3.38
N LEU A 59 3.12 -7.06 2.99
CA LEU A 59 4.07 -6.11 2.42
C LEU A 59 5.28 -5.93 3.35
N LYS A 60 5.02 -5.83 4.65
CA LYS A 60 6.03 -5.64 5.68
C LYS A 60 6.98 -6.84 5.77
N ASP A 61 6.46 -8.06 5.76
CA ASP A 61 7.28 -9.27 5.85
C ASP A 61 8.23 -9.38 4.65
N ILE A 62 7.67 -9.22 3.44
CA ILE A 62 8.42 -9.37 2.20
C ILE A 62 9.43 -8.23 2.04
N ALA A 63 9.00 -6.98 2.21
CA ALA A 63 9.90 -5.84 2.02
C ALA A 63 11.04 -5.86 3.04
N LYS A 64 10.78 -6.21 4.32
CA LYS A 64 11.84 -6.36 5.34
C LYS A 64 12.80 -7.48 4.99
N PHE A 65 12.30 -8.65 4.58
CA PHE A 65 13.15 -9.75 4.13
C PHE A 65 14.05 -9.36 2.95
N LEU A 66 13.53 -8.49 2.08
CA LEU A 66 14.28 -7.93 0.95
C LEU A 66 15.23 -6.79 1.33
N GLY A 67 15.25 -6.34 2.59
CA GLY A 67 16.16 -5.31 3.08
C GLY A 67 15.60 -3.90 3.11
N PHE A 68 14.29 -3.71 2.88
CA PHE A 68 13.64 -2.41 3.06
C PHE A 68 13.38 -2.13 4.55
N SER A 69 13.59 -0.87 4.97
CA SER A 69 13.31 -0.39 6.31
C SER A 69 12.32 0.78 6.29
N TRP A 70 11.33 0.72 7.16
CA TRP A 70 10.46 1.86 7.46
C TRP A 70 11.21 2.85 8.34
N ARG A 71 10.89 4.15 8.21
CA ARG A 71 11.43 5.23 9.08
C ARG A 71 11.15 4.97 10.55
N HIS A 72 9.96 4.45 10.84
CA HIS A 72 9.52 4.11 12.19
C HIS A 72 9.64 2.61 12.44
N HIS A 73 10.56 2.22 13.32
CA HIS A 73 10.85 0.80 13.62
C HIS A 73 9.62 0.04 14.17
N GLU A 74 8.81 0.72 14.98
CA GLU A 74 7.59 0.17 15.58
C GLU A 74 6.36 0.26 14.68
N ALA A 75 6.47 0.85 13.48
CA ALA A 75 5.32 1.04 12.62
C ALA A 75 4.62 -0.28 12.28
N SER A 76 3.31 -0.34 12.46
CA SER A 76 2.46 -1.47 12.12
C SER A 76 1.10 -0.98 11.67
N GLY A 77 0.34 -1.83 10.96
CA GLY A 77 -1.03 -1.50 10.58
C GLY A 77 -1.95 -1.23 11.78
N LEU A 78 -1.68 -1.83 12.95
CA LEU A 78 -2.42 -1.51 14.17
C LEU A 78 -2.02 -0.14 14.72
N ASN A 79 -0.73 0.18 14.71
CA ASN A 79 -0.24 1.47 15.20
C ASN A 79 -0.75 2.63 14.36
N SER A 80 -0.86 2.48 13.04
CA SER A 80 -1.43 3.54 12.20
C SER A 80 -2.90 3.83 12.52
N VAL A 81 -3.69 2.81 12.88
CA VAL A 81 -5.09 2.98 13.34
C VAL A 81 -5.15 3.68 14.69
N LEU A 82 -4.29 3.30 15.64
CA LEU A 82 -4.22 3.96 16.96
C LEU A 82 -3.80 5.42 16.83
N TRP A 83 -2.75 5.70 16.04
CA TRP A 83 -2.30 7.06 15.74
C TRP A 83 -3.42 7.89 15.12
N TYR A 84 -4.18 7.33 14.18
CA TYR A 84 -5.30 8.04 13.59
C TYR A 84 -6.37 8.41 14.62
N HIS A 85 -6.75 7.46 15.49
CA HIS A 85 -7.69 7.73 16.59
C HIS A 85 -7.18 8.82 17.55
N ASP A 86 -5.90 8.78 17.91
CA ASP A 86 -5.30 9.76 18.81
C ASP A 86 -5.20 11.14 18.16
N TRP A 87 -4.87 11.21 16.87
CA TRP A 87 -4.84 12.46 16.12
C TRP A 87 -6.23 13.09 16.02
N ILE A 88 -7.28 12.30 15.75
CA ILE A 88 -8.66 12.82 15.70
C ILE A 88 -9.10 13.41 17.06
N LYS A 89 -8.66 12.82 18.18
CA LYS A 89 -9.00 13.30 19.52
C LYS A 89 -8.22 14.56 19.91
N ASN A 90 -6.92 14.58 19.62
CA ASN A 90 -6.00 15.54 20.23
C ASN A 90 -5.48 16.61 19.25
N GLY A 91 -5.62 16.39 17.94
CA GLY A 91 -5.16 17.31 16.89
C GLY A 91 -3.63 17.42 16.78
N ASP A 92 -2.86 16.50 17.36
CA ASP A 92 -1.40 16.59 17.38
C ASP A 92 -0.80 16.35 15.98
N GLU A 93 -0.24 17.41 15.39
CA GLU A 93 0.40 17.37 14.07
C GLU A 93 1.61 16.44 14.00
N ARG A 94 2.24 16.09 15.13
CA ARG A 94 3.31 15.08 15.16
C ARG A 94 2.76 13.69 14.86
N ILE A 95 1.60 13.34 15.43
CA ILE A 95 0.94 12.06 15.17
C ILE A 95 0.51 11.98 13.70
N LYS A 96 -0.06 13.07 13.17
CA LYS A 96 -0.40 13.18 11.74
C LYS A 96 0.81 13.01 10.84
N ARG A 97 1.96 13.61 11.20
CA ARG A 97 3.22 13.42 10.47
C ARG A 97 3.62 11.95 10.45
N ASN A 98 3.57 11.26 11.59
CA ASN A 98 3.87 9.82 11.66
C ASN A 98 2.94 8.98 10.77
N ILE A 99 1.65 9.31 10.70
CA ILE A 99 0.68 8.62 9.83
C ILE A 99 1.05 8.84 8.36
N ILE A 100 1.37 10.07 7.97
CA ILE A 100 1.76 10.40 6.58
C ILE A 100 3.05 9.68 6.21
N ASP A 101 4.05 9.73 7.09
CA ASP A 101 5.34 9.09 6.87
C ASP A 101 5.20 7.57 6.77
N TYR A 102 4.35 6.96 7.60
CA TYR A 102 4.05 5.54 7.50
C TYR A 102 3.39 5.15 6.17
N ASN A 103 2.37 5.91 5.72
CA ASN A 103 1.71 5.63 4.44
C ASN A 103 2.67 5.81 3.26
N GLU A 104 3.52 6.83 3.30
CA GLU A 104 4.53 7.04 2.27
C GLU A 104 5.56 5.89 2.25
N ASP A 105 5.96 5.37 3.42
CA ASP A 105 6.84 4.20 3.49
C ASP A 105 6.19 2.95 2.90
N ASP A 106 4.88 2.74 3.07
CA ASP A 106 4.15 1.62 2.44
C ASP A 106 4.15 1.76 0.90
N VAL A 107 4.02 2.97 0.37
CA VAL A 107 4.15 3.23 -1.08
C VAL A 107 5.58 2.95 -1.56
N ARG A 108 6.58 3.42 -0.81
CA ARG A 108 8.01 3.19 -1.12
C ARG A 108 8.38 1.70 -1.04
N ALA A 109 7.87 0.97 -0.06
CA ALA A 109 8.05 -0.46 0.10
C ALA A 109 7.42 -1.22 -1.08
N THR A 110 6.19 -0.85 -1.48
CA THR A 110 5.53 -1.45 -2.65
C THR A 110 6.37 -1.25 -3.92
N TRP A 111 6.89 -0.05 -4.13
CA TRP A 111 7.80 0.23 -5.24
C TRP A 111 9.09 -0.59 -5.16
N TYR A 112 9.73 -0.65 -3.99
CA TYR A 112 10.96 -1.41 -3.76
C TYR A 112 10.79 -2.90 -4.10
N VAL A 113 9.74 -3.53 -3.60
CA VAL A 113 9.43 -4.93 -3.88
C VAL A 113 9.17 -5.16 -5.37
N MET A 114 8.45 -4.25 -6.03
CA MET A 114 8.20 -4.33 -7.47
C MET A 114 9.47 -4.18 -8.31
N GLN A 115 10.38 -3.26 -7.94
CA GLN A 115 11.68 -3.13 -8.60
C GLN A 115 12.53 -4.38 -8.45
N TRP A 116 12.58 -4.93 -7.23
CA TRP A 116 13.28 -6.18 -6.95
C TRP A 116 12.74 -7.33 -7.82
N ALA A 117 11.42 -7.44 -7.96
CA ALA A 117 10.79 -8.50 -8.75
C ALA A 117 11.14 -8.38 -10.24
N ARG A 118 11.19 -7.16 -10.78
CA ARG A 118 11.51 -6.89 -12.19
C ARG A 118 12.96 -7.19 -12.57
N GLN A 119 13.88 -7.15 -11.63
CA GLN A 119 15.31 -7.40 -11.88
C GLN A 119 15.64 -8.89 -12.02
N ARG A 120 14.69 -9.78 -11.70
CA ARG A 120 14.85 -11.23 -11.79
C ARG A 120 14.13 -11.72 -13.04
N LYS A 121 14.91 -11.98 -14.09
CA LYS A 121 14.47 -12.69 -15.30
C LYS A 121 14.61 -14.19 -15.10
#